data_AF-W0TYT3-F1
#
_entry.id   AF-W0TYT3-F1
#
_cell.length_a   1.000
_cell.length_b   1.000
_cell.length_c   1.000
_cell.angle_alpha   90.00
_cell.angle_beta   90.00
_cell.angle_gamma   90.00
#
_symmetry.space_group_name_H-M   'P 1'
#
loop_
_entity.id
_entity.type
_entity.pdbx_description
1 polymer ?
#
loop_
_entity_poly.entity_id
_entity_poly.type
_entity_poly.pdbx_seq_one_letter_code
_entity_poly.pdbx_strand_id
1 'polypeptide(L)'
;MEEEDNKLSQGIDSYYLINSSRKYNLSHPSPLDNLLTLYGLEPVANSLARTNPDGSKGVKLRKSYKNHIQDLPGKHQIPPSKPVPGSLLDPSISQAPDLIKSLDADLLNQALKFEKTSINGIPGFNTSDLAINDQQTLMRGDDMSENDEFGGSKKNKRKKKLQPNGGDIKRQHV
;
A
#
# COMPACT_ATOMS: atom_id res chain seq x y z
N MET A 1 -39.35 11.79 -49.37
CA MET A 1 -38.67 11.67 -48.07
C MET A 1 -38.92 10.26 -47.55
N GLU A 2 -38.55 9.20 -48.29
CA GLU A 2 -38.83 7.80 -47.93
C GLU A 2 -37.86 6.83 -48.66
N GLU A 3 -36.53 6.95 -48.44
CA GLU A 3 -35.54 6.04 -49.08
C GLU A 3 -34.49 5.44 -48.10
N GLU A 4 -34.75 5.41 -46.79
CA GLU A 4 -33.77 4.89 -45.80
C GLU A 4 -34.14 3.52 -45.19
N ASP A 5 -35.35 2.99 -45.40
CA ASP A 5 -35.83 1.81 -44.64
C ASP A 5 -35.50 0.44 -45.26
N ASN A 6 -34.99 0.37 -46.50
CA ASN A 6 -34.81 -0.90 -47.24
C ASN A 6 -33.46 -1.61 -47.04
N LYS A 7 -32.56 -1.11 -46.19
CA LYS A 7 -31.26 -1.78 -45.91
C LYS A 7 -31.28 -2.77 -44.75
N LEU A 8 -32.36 -2.82 -43.98
CA LEU A 8 -32.44 -3.66 -42.77
C LEU A 8 -32.82 -5.13 -43.03
N SER A 9 -33.34 -5.46 -44.22
CA SER A 9 -33.90 -6.79 -44.53
C SER A 9 -32.95 -7.71 -45.31
N GLN A 10 -31.80 -7.23 -45.79
CA GLN A 10 -30.84 -8.06 -46.50
C GLN A 10 -30.09 -8.98 -45.52
N GLY A 11 -30.52 -10.24 -45.43
CA GLY A 11 -29.82 -11.32 -44.72
C GLY A 11 -30.56 -11.90 -43.51
N ILE A 12 -31.82 -11.57 -43.28
CA ILE A 12 -32.65 -12.19 -42.23
C ILE A 12 -33.50 -13.29 -42.87
N ASP A 13 -33.00 -14.53 -42.85
CA ASP A 13 -33.63 -15.66 -43.58
C ASP A 13 -34.69 -16.43 -42.78
N SER A 14 -35.07 -16.01 -41.55
CA SER A 14 -36.03 -16.80 -40.75
C SER A 14 -36.75 -16.04 -39.63
N TYR A 15 -37.81 -16.67 -39.10
CA TYR A 15 -38.62 -16.25 -37.94
C TYR A 15 -37.78 -15.94 -36.68
N TYR A 16 -36.55 -16.46 -36.60
CA TYR A 16 -35.66 -16.32 -35.44
C TYR A 16 -34.64 -15.17 -35.54
N LEU A 17 -34.75 -14.26 -36.52
CA LEU A 17 -33.87 -13.08 -36.68
C LEU A 17 -32.37 -13.42 -36.78
N ILE A 18 -32.03 -14.64 -37.21
CA ILE A 18 -30.64 -15.05 -37.39
C ILE A 18 -30.13 -14.46 -38.71
N ASN A 19 -29.04 -13.70 -38.64
CA ASN A 19 -28.41 -13.11 -39.81
C ASN A 19 -27.28 -14.03 -40.32
N SER A 20 -27.56 -14.83 -41.36
CA SER A 20 -26.62 -15.77 -41.96
C SER A 20 -25.39 -15.09 -42.61
N SER A 21 -25.49 -13.80 -42.92
CA SER A 21 -24.38 -13.03 -43.52
C SER A 21 -23.38 -12.49 -42.49
N ARG A 22 -23.80 -12.35 -41.22
CA ARG A 22 -22.94 -11.84 -40.15
C ARG A 22 -22.16 -12.98 -39.51
N LYS A 23 -20.86 -13.00 -39.74
CA LYS A 23 -19.90 -13.84 -39.01
C LYS A 23 -19.30 -13.04 -37.86
N TYR A 24 -19.35 -13.59 -36.66
CA TYR A 24 -18.73 -13.01 -35.48
C TYR A 24 -17.39 -13.70 -35.23
N ASN A 25 -16.34 -12.92 -35.05
CA ASN A 25 -15.04 -13.43 -34.64
C ASN A 25 -14.97 -13.48 -33.12
N LEU A 26 -14.15 -14.39 -32.60
CA LEU A 26 -13.80 -14.41 -31.18
C LEU A 26 -13.13 -13.08 -30.81
N SER A 27 -13.43 -12.59 -29.61
CA SER A 27 -12.74 -11.42 -29.07
C SER A 27 -11.27 -11.77 -28.83
N HIS A 28 -10.36 -10.89 -29.27
CA HIS A 28 -8.96 -10.99 -28.93
C HIS A 28 -8.59 -9.88 -27.94
N PRO A 29 -8.04 -10.20 -26.76
CA PRO A 29 -7.71 -11.55 -26.27
C PRO A 29 -8.95 -12.39 -25.89
N SER A 30 -8.84 -13.71 -25.98
CA SER A 30 -9.87 -14.64 -25.50
C SER A 30 -9.59 -15.03 -24.04
N PRO A 31 -10.60 -15.18 -23.17
CA PRO A 31 -10.41 -15.73 -21.83
C PRO A 31 -9.90 -17.19 -21.80
N LEU A 32 -9.95 -17.89 -22.94
CA LEU A 32 -9.37 -19.22 -23.10
C LEU A 32 -7.84 -19.19 -23.24
N ASP A 33 -7.28 -18.04 -23.59
CA ASP A 33 -5.84 -17.85 -23.69
C ASP A 33 -5.23 -17.64 -22.30
N ASN A 34 -3.98 -18.07 -22.10
CA ASN A 34 -3.26 -17.73 -20.88
C ASN A 34 -2.86 -16.24 -20.90
N LEU A 35 -3.73 -15.42 -20.31
CA LEU A 35 -3.55 -13.96 -20.25
C LEU A 35 -2.32 -13.55 -19.43
N LEU A 36 -1.89 -14.37 -18.46
CA LEU A 36 -0.68 -14.08 -17.68
C LEU A 36 0.56 -14.15 -18.56
N THR A 37 0.65 -15.16 -19.42
CA THR A 37 1.75 -15.29 -20.38
C THR A 37 1.65 -14.24 -21.49
N LEU A 38 0.44 -14.03 -22.04
CA LEU A 38 0.19 -13.09 -23.15
C LEU A 38 0.62 -11.66 -22.79
N TYR A 39 0.35 -11.23 -21.56
CA TYR A 39 0.72 -9.90 -21.07
C TYR A 39 2.04 -9.88 -20.26
N GLY A 40 2.79 -10.99 -20.20
CA GLY A 40 4.07 -11.05 -19.51
C GLY A 40 3.98 -10.81 -17.99
N LEU A 41 2.87 -11.17 -17.36
CA LEU A 41 2.59 -10.96 -15.94
C LEU A 41 3.10 -12.10 -15.05
N GLU A 42 3.61 -13.19 -15.62
CA GLU A 42 4.13 -14.35 -14.86
C GLU A 42 5.20 -14.00 -13.83
N PRO A 43 6.21 -13.15 -14.11
CA PRO A 43 7.23 -12.80 -13.12
C PRO A 43 6.63 -12.07 -11.90
N VAL A 44 5.64 -11.20 -12.14
CA VAL A 44 4.95 -10.46 -11.08
C VAL A 44 4.06 -11.39 -10.28
N ALA A 45 3.32 -12.26 -10.96
CA ALA A 45 2.45 -13.25 -10.34
C ALA A 45 3.26 -14.19 -9.42
N ASN A 46 4.43 -14.66 -9.88
CA ASN A 46 5.31 -15.53 -9.09
C ASN A 46 5.92 -14.81 -7.89
N SER A 47 6.30 -13.54 -8.04
CA SER A 47 6.88 -12.73 -6.94
C SER A 47 5.88 -12.48 -5.81
N LEU A 48 4.59 -12.33 -6.12
CA LEU A 48 3.53 -12.02 -5.17
C LEU A 48 2.61 -13.20 -4.86
N ALA A 49 2.92 -14.41 -5.34
CA ALA A 49 2.12 -15.60 -5.14
C ALA A 49 1.99 -15.93 -3.64
N ARG A 50 0.79 -16.38 -3.23
CA ARG A 50 0.54 -16.80 -1.84
C ARG A 50 1.27 -18.10 -1.49
N THR A 51 1.60 -18.89 -2.50
CA THR A 51 2.27 -20.19 -2.43
C THR A 51 3.39 -20.22 -3.45
N ASN A 52 4.55 -20.69 -3.02
CA ASN A 52 5.67 -20.96 -3.91
C ASN A 52 5.35 -22.18 -4.80
N PRO A 53 6.09 -22.39 -5.91
CA PRO A 53 5.91 -23.59 -6.75
C PRO A 53 6.13 -24.91 -5.99
N ASP A 54 6.89 -24.88 -4.90
CA ASP A 54 7.13 -26.01 -3.97
C ASP A 54 5.97 -26.24 -2.98
N GLY A 55 4.90 -25.43 -3.04
CA GLY A 55 3.76 -25.52 -2.13
C GLY A 55 3.96 -24.89 -0.75
N SER A 56 5.17 -24.42 -0.44
CA SER A 56 5.43 -23.62 0.77
C SER A 56 4.69 -22.28 0.72
N LYS A 57 4.49 -21.63 1.88
CA LYS A 57 3.92 -20.28 1.92
C LYS A 57 4.83 -19.30 1.19
N GLY A 58 4.24 -18.47 0.33
CA GLY A 58 4.93 -17.40 -0.39
C GLY A 58 5.28 -16.22 0.50
N VAL A 59 5.68 -15.10 -0.14
CA VAL A 59 6.19 -13.91 0.56
C VAL A 59 5.19 -13.39 1.59
N LYS A 60 5.66 -13.26 2.84
CA LYS A 60 4.86 -12.72 3.94
C LYS A 60 4.76 -11.19 3.83
N LEU A 61 3.70 -10.72 3.19
CA LEU A 61 3.42 -9.28 3.09
C LEU A 61 2.77 -8.73 4.36
N ARG A 62 3.22 -7.55 4.78
CA ARG A 62 2.51 -6.76 5.79
C ARG A 62 1.42 -5.94 5.11
N LYS A 63 0.31 -5.71 5.81
CA LYS A 63 -0.77 -4.83 5.34
C LYS A 63 -0.32 -3.36 5.20
N SER A 64 0.73 -2.98 5.91
CA SER A 64 1.30 -1.63 5.86
C SER A 64 2.64 -1.64 5.14
N TYR A 65 3.06 -0.47 4.66
CA TYR A 65 4.36 -0.25 4.02
C TYR A 65 5.55 -0.28 5.01
N LYS A 66 5.38 -0.86 6.22
CA LYS A 66 6.41 -0.89 7.26
C LYS A 66 7.72 -1.52 6.78
N ASN A 67 7.65 -2.50 5.88
CA ASN A 67 8.85 -3.14 5.33
C ASN A 67 9.70 -2.18 4.48
N HIS A 68 9.12 -1.12 3.91
CA HIS A 68 9.83 -0.12 3.10
C HIS A 68 10.45 1.03 3.91
N ILE A 69 10.16 1.10 5.21
CA ILE A 69 10.66 2.15 6.13
C ILE A 69 11.40 1.54 7.32
N GLN A 70 11.67 0.24 7.26
CA GLN A 70 12.32 -0.50 8.34
C GLN A 70 13.84 -0.26 8.35
N ASP A 71 14.41 -0.02 7.18
CA ASP A 71 15.79 0.37 6.93
C ASP A 71 16.08 1.83 7.30
N LEU A 72 15.05 2.68 7.33
CA LEU A 72 15.19 4.07 7.73
C LEU A 72 15.49 4.19 9.25
N PRO A 73 16.48 5.02 9.64
CA PRO A 73 16.77 5.26 11.06
C PRO A 73 15.62 6.02 11.72
N GLY A 74 15.34 5.73 12.99
CA GLY A 74 14.27 6.39 13.72
C GLY A 74 13.05 5.49 13.94
N LYS A 75 12.15 5.94 14.81
CA LYS A 75 10.89 5.24 15.07
C LYS A 75 9.76 5.86 14.24
N HIS A 76 9.38 5.17 13.17
CA HIS A 76 8.32 5.63 12.28
C HIS A 76 6.94 5.11 12.69
N GLN A 77 6.02 6.03 12.99
CA GLN A 77 4.59 5.73 13.12
C GLN A 77 3.92 5.89 11.76
N ILE A 78 3.16 4.89 11.32
CA ILE A 78 2.45 4.94 10.03
C ILE A 78 1.14 5.70 10.24
N PRO A 79 0.96 6.89 9.66
CA PRO A 79 -0.27 7.64 9.77
C PRO A 79 -1.42 6.90 9.06
N PRO A 80 -2.69 7.14 9.46
CA PRO A 80 -3.84 6.64 8.72
C PRO A 80 -3.89 7.24 7.31
N SER A 81 -4.70 6.64 6.44
CA SER A 81 -4.88 7.10 5.06
C SER A 81 -5.27 8.58 5.02
N LYS A 82 -4.41 9.41 4.43
CA LYS A 82 -4.70 10.81 4.15
C LYS A 82 -5.57 10.91 2.90
N PRO A 83 -6.47 11.92 2.81
CA PRO A 83 -7.19 12.18 1.56
C PRO A 83 -6.20 12.51 0.44
N VAL A 84 -6.59 12.23 -0.81
CA VAL A 84 -5.82 12.63 -1.99
C VAL A 84 -5.63 14.14 -1.94
N PRO A 85 -4.39 14.66 -2.09
CA PRO A 85 -4.15 16.09 -2.03
C PRO A 85 -4.93 16.78 -3.16
N GLY A 86 -5.67 17.84 -2.80
CA GLY A 86 -6.53 18.56 -3.76
C GLY A 86 -5.77 19.14 -4.95
N SER A 87 -4.47 19.42 -4.78
CA SER A 87 -3.59 19.86 -5.87
C SER A 87 -3.45 18.83 -6.99
N LEU A 88 -3.46 17.52 -6.70
CA LEU A 88 -3.43 16.49 -7.75
C LEU A 88 -4.73 16.43 -8.56
N LEU A 89 -5.83 16.97 -8.01
CA LEU A 89 -7.14 16.99 -8.65
C LEU A 89 -7.42 18.32 -9.37
N ASP A 90 -6.53 19.31 -9.27
CA ASP A 90 -6.72 20.62 -9.85
C ASP A 90 -6.24 20.64 -11.32
N PRO A 91 -7.15 20.75 -12.30
CA PRO A 91 -6.76 20.83 -13.72
C PRO A 91 -6.01 22.13 -14.05
N SER A 92 -6.10 23.16 -13.20
CA SER A 92 -5.44 24.45 -13.40
C SER A 92 -3.97 24.46 -12.96
N ILE A 93 -3.45 23.38 -12.36
CA ILE A 93 -2.06 23.30 -11.89
C ILE A 93 -1.02 23.42 -13.02
N SER A 94 -1.43 23.11 -14.26
CA SER A 94 -0.61 23.30 -15.46
C SER A 94 -0.46 24.78 -15.85
N GLN A 95 -1.37 25.65 -15.42
CA GLN A 95 -1.38 27.08 -15.77
C GLN A 95 -0.45 27.91 -14.87
N ALA A 96 -0.23 27.47 -13.63
CA ALA A 96 0.70 28.09 -12.70
C ALA A 96 1.55 26.99 -12.05
N PRO A 97 2.65 26.55 -12.71
CA PRO A 97 3.56 25.61 -12.08
C PRO A 97 4.10 26.25 -10.79
N ASP A 98 4.11 25.49 -9.69
CA ASP A 98 4.75 25.89 -8.43
C ASP A 98 6.27 26.01 -8.66
N LEU A 99 6.69 27.14 -9.21
CA LEU A 99 8.09 27.50 -9.37
C LEU A 99 8.63 27.88 -7.99
N ILE A 100 9.30 26.93 -7.34
CA ILE A 100 10.00 27.17 -6.08
C ILE A 100 11.09 28.23 -6.34
N LYS A 101 10.88 29.44 -5.83
CA LYS A 101 11.87 30.51 -5.85
C LYS A 101 13.07 30.09 -4.99
N SER A 102 14.28 30.49 -5.38
CA SER A 102 15.47 30.29 -4.56
C SER A 102 15.27 30.93 -3.19
N LEU A 103 15.52 30.17 -2.13
CA LEU A 103 15.45 30.65 -0.75
C LEU A 103 16.65 31.55 -0.44
N ASP A 104 16.40 32.66 0.24
CA ASP A 104 17.47 33.53 0.74
C ASP A 104 18.17 32.88 1.95
N ALA A 105 19.47 32.62 1.78
CA ALA A 105 20.28 31.94 2.79
C ALA A 105 20.48 32.80 4.04
N ASP A 106 20.59 34.12 3.91
CA ASP A 106 20.86 35.01 5.05
C ASP A 106 19.64 35.11 5.96
N LEU A 107 18.46 35.28 5.35
CA LEU A 107 17.17 35.22 6.05
C LEU A 107 16.98 33.88 6.77
N LEU A 108 17.28 32.76 6.10
CA LEU A 108 17.16 31.42 6.68
C LEU A 108 18.09 31.25 7.89
N ASN A 109 19.33 31.70 7.77
CA ASN A 109 20.32 31.64 8.84
C ASN A 109 19.96 32.51 10.04
N GLN A 110 19.30 33.64 9.82
CA GLN A 110 18.78 34.46 10.92
C GLN A 110 17.57 33.80 11.58
N ALA A 111 16.66 33.21 10.80
CA ALA A 111 15.43 32.59 11.30
C ALA A 111 15.66 31.27 12.04
N LEU A 112 16.68 30.49 11.66
CA LEU A 112 16.99 29.18 12.28
C LEU A 112 17.96 29.27 13.48
N LYS A 113 18.21 30.47 14.01
CA LYS A 113 18.97 30.64 15.26
C LYS A 113 18.07 30.38 16.46
N PHE A 114 18.17 29.17 16.99
CA PHE A 114 17.46 28.78 18.20
C PHE A 114 18.33 28.96 19.45
N GLU A 115 17.72 29.42 20.54
CA GLU A 115 18.34 29.36 21.85
C GLU A 115 18.44 27.91 22.34
N LYS A 116 19.44 27.62 23.17
CA LYS A 116 19.58 26.27 23.75
C LYS A 116 18.34 25.93 24.56
N THR A 117 17.75 24.77 24.28
CA THR A 117 16.58 24.29 25.00
C THR A 117 16.91 24.07 26.48
N SER A 118 15.93 24.32 27.35
CA SER A 118 16.06 24.05 28.78
C SER A 118 16.41 22.57 29.05
N ILE A 119 16.93 22.28 30.25
CA ILE A 119 17.29 20.92 30.65
C ILE A 119 16.11 19.93 30.60
N ASN A 120 14.88 20.44 30.67
CA ASN A 120 13.64 19.66 30.59
C ASN A 120 13.18 19.43 29.13
N GLY A 121 13.97 19.87 28.15
CA GLY A 121 13.66 19.75 26.73
C GLY A 121 12.60 20.76 26.26
N ILE A 122 12.03 20.49 25.08
CA ILE A 122 10.95 21.27 24.48
C ILE A 122 9.62 20.67 24.99
N PRO A 123 8.71 21.48 25.57
CA PRO A 123 7.40 20.99 25.99
C PRO A 123 6.65 20.29 24.85
N GLY A 124 6.13 19.09 25.12
CA GLY A 124 5.37 18.30 24.13
C GLY A 124 6.21 17.52 23.12
N PHE A 125 7.55 17.59 23.20
CA PHE A 125 8.45 16.83 22.34
C PHE A 125 8.99 15.58 23.05
N ASN A 126 8.79 14.41 22.44
CA ASN A 126 9.31 13.14 22.96
C ASN A 126 10.62 12.77 22.25
N THR A 127 11.72 12.73 22.99
CA THR A 127 13.05 12.35 22.46
C THR A 127 13.13 10.90 21.98
N SER A 128 12.20 10.03 22.41
CA SER A 128 12.12 8.63 21.98
C SER A 128 11.82 8.47 20.49
N ASP A 129 11.15 9.45 19.88
CA ASP A 129 10.78 9.38 18.46
C ASP A 129 12.01 9.53 17.55
N LEU A 130 13.09 10.13 18.07
CA LEU A 130 14.36 10.26 17.35
C LEU A 130 15.14 8.94 17.29
N ALA A 131 14.86 8.00 18.20
CA ALA A 131 15.48 6.67 18.30
C ALA A 131 17.02 6.63 18.12
N ILE A 132 17.73 7.70 18.49
CA ILE A 132 19.18 7.85 18.27
C ILE A 132 19.99 6.77 19.02
N ASN A 133 19.49 6.26 20.15
CA ASN A 133 20.17 5.22 20.93
C ASN A 133 20.05 3.80 20.35
N ASP A 134 19.09 3.53 19.45
CA ASP A 134 18.90 2.20 18.86
C ASP A 134 19.89 1.89 17.73
N GLN A 135 20.62 2.89 17.23
CA GLN A 135 21.66 2.65 16.22
C GLN A 135 22.80 1.74 16.74
N GLN A 136 23.03 1.69 18.05
CA GLN A 136 24.02 0.80 18.64
C GLN A 136 23.58 -0.67 18.68
N THR A 137 22.27 -0.95 18.65
CA THR A 137 21.72 -2.32 18.66
C THR A 137 21.55 -2.90 17.26
N LEU A 138 21.38 -2.05 16.24
CA LEU A 138 21.29 -2.46 14.83
C LEU A 138 22.58 -3.06 14.26
N MET A 139 23.74 -2.72 14.82
CA MET A 139 25.04 -3.31 14.43
C MET A 139 25.32 -4.68 15.09
N ARG A 140 24.35 -5.27 15.79
CA ARG A 140 24.58 -6.44 16.67
C ARG A 140 23.58 -7.59 16.52
N GLY A 141 22.80 -7.65 15.44
CA GLY A 141 21.62 -8.52 15.37
C GLY A 141 21.39 -9.31 14.09
N ASP A 142 22.43 -9.62 13.31
CA ASP A 142 22.35 -10.52 12.15
C ASP A 142 22.80 -11.96 12.47
N ASP A 143 22.79 -12.37 13.73
CA ASP A 143 23.20 -13.73 14.12
C ASP A 143 22.15 -14.41 15.01
N MET A 144 21.47 -15.40 14.41
CA MET A 144 20.74 -16.51 15.02
C MET A 144 19.44 -16.20 15.81
N SER A 145 18.29 -16.41 15.16
CA SER A 145 17.10 -16.96 15.83
C SER A 145 16.39 -17.99 14.96
N GLU A 146 17.17 -18.91 14.40
CA GLU A 146 16.68 -20.21 13.99
C GLU A 146 17.20 -21.19 15.04
N ASN A 147 16.29 -21.67 15.90
CA ASN A 147 16.44 -22.68 16.97
C ASN A 147 16.11 -22.14 18.37
N ASP A 148 14.83 -22.20 18.72
CA ASP A 148 14.36 -22.26 20.11
C ASP A 148 13.17 -23.22 20.18
N GLU A 149 13.40 -24.46 19.74
CA GLU A 149 12.70 -25.62 20.26
C GLU A 149 13.52 -26.11 21.46
N PHE A 150 12.89 -26.11 22.65
CA PHE A 150 13.43 -26.55 23.95
C PHE A 150 14.31 -25.58 24.76
N GLY A 151 13.71 -24.84 25.72
CA GLY A 151 14.49 -24.16 26.77
C GLY A 151 13.72 -23.12 27.58
N GLY A 152 13.00 -23.54 28.63
CA GLY A 152 12.23 -22.63 29.47
C GLY A 152 13.08 -21.63 30.27
N SER A 153 12.78 -20.34 30.18
CA SER A 153 13.05 -19.38 31.26
C SER A 153 12.22 -18.09 31.14
N LYS A 154 11.11 -18.09 31.91
CA LYS A 154 10.48 -16.97 32.62
C LYS A 154 10.77 -15.55 32.09
N LYS A 155 9.92 -15.03 31.21
CA LYS A 155 9.75 -13.57 31.04
C LYS A 155 8.50 -13.07 31.76
N ASN A 156 8.72 -12.11 32.65
CA ASN A 156 7.81 -11.57 33.65
C ASN A 156 6.46 -11.07 33.07
N LYS A 157 5.37 -11.75 33.43
CA LYS A 157 4.00 -11.22 33.30
C LYS A 157 3.75 -10.22 34.43
N ARG A 158 3.89 -8.92 34.17
CA ARG A 158 3.27 -7.90 35.04
C ARG A 158 1.78 -7.81 34.71
N LYS A 159 0.96 -8.45 35.55
CA LYS A 159 -0.49 -8.21 35.67
C LYS A 159 -0.71 -6.75 36.08
N LYS A 160 -1.50 -5.97 35.33
CA LYS A 160 -2.25 -4.84 35.87
C LYS A 160 -3.75 -5.16 35.73
N LYS A 161 -4.41 -5.18 36.89
CA LYS A 161 -5.81 -5.58 37.13
C LYS A 161 -6.76 -4.49 36.63
N LEU A 162 -7.89 -4.93 36.05
CA LEU A 162 -9.07 -4.20 35.53
C LEU A 162 -9.68 -3.21 36.56
N GLN A 163 -10.51 -2.21 36.19
CA GLN A 163 -11.88 -2.25 35.62
C GLN A 163 -12.39 -0.79 35.38
N PRO A 164 -13.65 -0.53 34.93
CA PRO A 164 -14.45 -1.10 33.83
C PRO A 164 -15.12 0.01 32.96
N ASN A 165 -15.60 -0.29 31.75
CA ASN A 165 -16.87 0.20 31.19
C ASN A 165 -17.01 -0.09 29.69
N GLY A 166 -18.17 -0.62 29.30
CA GLY A 166 -18.65 -0.70 27.91
C GLY A 166 -18.59 -2.11 27.32
N GLY A 167 -19.68 -2.86 27.42
CA GLY A 167 -19.76 -4.27 27.06
C GLY A 167 -19.85 -4.54 25.55
N ASP A 168 -19.06 -5.51 25.10
CA ASP A 168 -19.18 -6.17 23.80
C ASP A 168 -20.16 -7.35 23.90
N ILE A 169 -21.23 -7.32 23.09
CA ILE A 169 -22.06 -8.50 22.83
C ILE A 169 -21.60 -9.09 21.49
N LYS A 170 -20.79 -10.15 21.57
CA LYS A 170 -20.50 -11.04 20.44
C LYS A 170 -21.77 -11.82 20.09
N ARG A 171 -22.22 -11.76 18.84
CA ARG A 171 -23.14 -12.77 18.29
C ARG A 171 -22.38 -13.73 17.38
N GLN A 172 -22.58 -15.01 17.69
CA GLN A 172 -22.06 -16.18 17.01
C GLN A 172 -22.77 -16.34 15.66
N HIS A 173 -22.04 -16.81 14.65
CA HIS A 173 -22.61 -17.29 13.40
C HIS A 173 -23.15 -18.71 13.61
N VAL A 174 -24.40 -18.92 13.18
CA VAL A 174 -24.90 -20.22 12.71
C VAL A 174 -24.59 -20.30 11.22
#